data_AF-A0A9P9GZ30-F1
#
_entry.id   AF-A0A9P9GZ30-F1
#
_cell.length_a   1.000
_cell.length_b   1.000
_cell.length_c   1.000
_cell.angle_alpha   90.00
_cell.angle_beta   90.00
_cell.angle_gamma   90.00
#
_symmetry.space_group_name_H-M   'P 1'
#
loop_
_entity.id
_entity.type
_entity.pdbx_description
1 polymer ?
#
loop_
_entity_poly.entity_id
_entity_poly.type
_entity_poly.pdbx_seq_one_letter_code
_entity_poly.pdbx_strand_id
1 'polypeptide(L)'
;MVDYALLLQPDRDLAIRIANFVDGFDGPRSFNQSIHGPLCYEPTGVLAETKVDIRRRAEGKAQLGVWLAAWYGRVTKFAPLPSEDPGTLVNLPFLPVLLVLCENWELYFAFDRESEVEVCGPLEIGSTATVDGSYRLLAVLRLLAGWG
;
A
#
# COMPACT_ATOMS: atom_id res chain seq x y z
N MET A 1 -7.32 10.81 2.91
CA MET A 1 -7.86 10.01 4.05
C MET A 1 -7.54 8.56 3.73
N VAL A 2 -7.09 7.81 4.74
CA VAL A 2 -6.85 6.36 4.67
C VAL A 2 -7.52 5.78 5.91
N ASP A 3 -8.21 4.65 5.78
CA ASP A 3 -8.90 4.04 6.93
C ASP A 3 -7.89 3.32 7.82
N TYR A 4 -7.18 2.35 7.25
CA TYR A 4 -6.11 1.63 7.94
C TYR A 4 -4.90 1.44 7.02
N ALA A 5 -3.72 1.41 7.63
CA ALA A 5 -2.46 1.15 6.94
C ALA A 5 -1.55 0.31 7.84
N LEU A 6 -0.84 -0.66 7.25
CA LEU A 6 0.34 -1.25 7.87
C LEU A 6 1.56 -0.52 7.32
N LEU A 7 2.40 0.01 8.20
CA LEU A 7 3.53 0.85 7.83
C LEU A 7 4.81 0.01 7.79
N LEU A 8 5.65 0.27 6.81
CA LEU A 8 6.98 -0.30 6.76
C LEU A 8 7.82 0.39 7.83
N GLN A 9 8.60 -0.39 8.58
CA GLN A 9 9.53 0.13 9.57
C GLN A 9 10.93 0.16 8.96
N PRO A 10 11.37 1.29 8.37
CA PRO A 10 12.68 1.37 7.76
C PRO A 10 13.80 1.24 8.80
N ASP A 11 14.94 0.69 8.38
CA ASP A 11 16.17 0.84 9.14
C ASP A 11 16.61 2.31 9.22
N ARG A 12 17.64 2.59 10.02
CA ARG A 12 18.08 3.96 10.28
C ARG A 12 18.49 4.70 9.01
N ASP A 13 19.20 4.04 8.10
CA ASP A 13 19.75 4.68 6.91
C ASP A 13 18.63 4.96 5.90
N LEU A 14 17.72 4.01 5.73
CA LEU A 14 16.52 4.19 4.92
C LEU A 14 15.61 5.28 5.48
N ALA A 15 15.43 5.35 6.81
CA ALA A 15 14.62 6.37 7.47
C ALA A 15 15.18 7.78 7.21
N ILE A 16 16.52 7.96 7.28
CA ILE A 16 17.18 9.24 6.97
C ILE A 16 16.95 9.61 5.50
N ARG A 17 17.07 8.66 4.58
CA ARG A 17 16.82 8.90 3.15
C ARG A 17 15.36 9.31 2.90
N ILE A 18 14.40 8.65 3.54
CA ILE A 18 12.98 8.98 3.42
C ILE A 18 12.72 10.38 3.96
N ALA A 19 13.25 10.73 5.14
CA ALA A 19 13.12 12.07 5.71
C ALA A 19 13.65 13.15 4.76
N ASN A 20 14.88 13.00 4.26
CA ASN A 20 15.47 13.95 3.31
C ASN A 20 14.64 14.10 2.02
N PHE A 21 14.10 12.99 1.51
CA PHE A 21 13.23 12.99 0.33
C PHE A 21 11.91 13.74 0.61
N VAL A 22 11.26 13.44 1.73
CA VAL A 22 9.98 14.04 2.12
C VAL A 22 10.12 15.53 2.44
N ASP A 23 11.19 15.93 3.11
CA ASP A 23 11.46 17.32 3.48
C ASP A 23 11.83 18.20 2.28
N GLY A 24 12.31 17.58 1.18
CA GLY A 24 12.65 18.27 -0.07
C GLY A 24 11.44 18.72 -0.90
N PHE A 25 10.20 18.39 -0.51
CA PHE A 25 9.01 18.84 -1.24
C PHE A 25 8.56 20.25 -0.83
N ASP A 26 8.32 21.10 -1.82
CA ASP A 26 7.65 22.40 -1.66
C ASP A 26 6.15 22.26 -1.35
N GLY A 27 5.56 21.12 -1.74
CA GLY A 27 4.15 20.77 -1.52
C GLY A 27 3.94 19.90 -0.27
N PRO A 28 2.91 19.04 -0.24
CA PRO A 28 2.66 18.14 0.87
C PRO A 28 3.87 17.25 1.18
N ARG A 29 4.43 17.43 2.38
CA ARG A 29 5.55 16.66 2.93
C ARG A 29 5.05 15.35 3.50
N SER A 30 4.78 14.42 2.59
CA SER A 30 4.42 13.05 2.93
C SER A 30 4.88 12.09 1.84
N PHE A 31 5.39 10.93 2.28
CA PHE A 31 5.67 9.80 1.42
C PHE A 31 4.37 9.14 0.91
N ASN A 32 3.30 9.20 1.71
CA ASN A 32 2.02 8.59 1.38
C ASN A 32 1.03 9.63 0.81
N GLN A 33 -0.20 9.20 0.56
CA GLN A 33 -1.33 10.01 0.10
C GLN A 33 -1.98 10.90 1.19
N SER A 34 -1.39 10.98 2.38
CA SER A 34 -1.95 11.65 3.56
C SER A 34 -0.87 12.41 4.33
N ILE A 35 -1.21 13.61 4.83
CA ILE A 35 -0.34 14.42 5.71
C ILE A 35 -0.57 14.13 7.21
N HIS A 36 -1.26 13.03 7.53
CA HIS A 36 -1.37 12.59 8.91
C HIS A 36 0.01 12.19 9.42
N GLY A 37 0.47 12.78 10.54
CA GLY A 37 1.86 12.72 11.00
C GLY A 37 2.56 11.35 10.88
N PRO A 38 1.99 10.26 11.43
CA PRO A 38 2.56 8.91 11.30
C PRO A 38 2.82 8.46 9.86
N LEU A 39 2.02 8.91 8.90
CA LEU A 39 2.11 8.53 7.50
C LEU A 39 3.04 9.45 6.69
N CYS A 40 3.62 10.49 7.28
CA CYS A 40 4.45 11.41 6.50
C CYS A 40 5.79 10.77 6.12
N TYR A 41 6.41 10.03 7.04
CA TYR A 41 7.78 9.51 6.90
C TYR A 41 7.88 7.98 6.91
N GLU A 42 6.77 7.27 7.18
CA GLU A 42 6.72 5.81 7.17
C GLU A 42 5.95 5.34 5.94
N PRO A 43 6.61 4.81 4.90
CA PRO A 43 5.93 4.32 3.71
C PRO A 43 4.90 3.24 4.06
N THR A 44 3.71 3.34 3.48
CA THR A 44 2.69 2.31 3.67
C THR A 44 3.12 1.01 3.00
N GLY A 45 3.08 -0.10 3.73
CA GLY A 45 3.34 -1.46 3.22
C GLY A 45 2.06 -2.23 2.89
N VAL A 46 0.93 -1.91 3.54
CA VAL A 46 -0.40 -2.43 3.17
C VAL A 46 -1.44 -1.33 3.31
N LEU A 47 -2.22 -1.11 2.26
CA LEU A 47 -3.36 -0.18 2.28
C LEU A 47 -4.65 -0.94 2.60
N ALA A 48 -5.52 -0.38 3.43
CA ALA A 48 -6.83 -0.96 3.71
C ALA A 48 -7.94 0.09 3.64
N GLU A 49 -8.93 -0.16 2.78
CA GLU A 49 -10.16 0.63 2.64
C GLU A 49 -11.33 -0.18 3.19
N THR A 50 -12.22 0.47 3.94
CA THR A 50 -13.38 -0.18 4.55
C THR A 50 -14.69 0.42 4.05
N LYS A 51 -15.67 -0.43 3.73
CA LYS A 51 -17.05 -0.01 3.42
C LYS A 51 -18.03 -0.81 4.25
N VAL A 52 -18.97 -0.08 4.85
CA VAL A 52 -20.09 -0.62 5.61
C VAL A 52 -21.25 -1.09 4.73
N ASP A 53 -21.17 -0.87 3.41
CA ASP A 53 -22.16 -1.30 2.43
C ASP A 53 -21.46 -1.89 1.20
N ILE A 54 -21.79 -3.14 0.87
CA ILE A 54 -21.28 -3.85 -0.30
C ILE A 54 -21.52 -3.10 -1.61
N ARG A 55 -22.59 -2.29 -1.69
CA ARG A 55 -22.90 -1.46 -2.87
C ARG A 55 -21.83 -0.39 -3.12
N ARG A 56 -21.01 -0.05 -2.12
CA ARG A 56 -19.91 0.92 -2.22
C ARG A 56 -18.58 0.28 -2.62
N ARG A 57 -18.57 -0.99 -3.03
CA ARG A 57 -17.37 -1.69 -3.53
C ARG A 57 -16.67 -0.91 -4.64
N ALA A 58 -17.40 -0.37 -5.61
CA ALA A 58 -16.82 0.38 -6.73
C ALA A 58 -16.14 1.67 -6.26
N GLU A 59 -16.75 2.38 -5.31
CA GLU A 59 -16.16 3.56 -4.66
C GLU A 59 -14.88 3.20 -3.91
N GLY A 60 -14.89 2.11 -3.14
CA GLY A 60 -13.71 1.64 -2.41
C GLY A 60 -12.55 1.28 -3.34
N LYS A 61 -12.83 0.59 -4.46
CA LYS A 61 -11.82 0.32 -5.51
C LYS A 61 -11.27 1.61 -6.11
N ALA A 62 -12.11 2.60 -6.40
CA ALA A 62 -11.67 3.87 -6.94
C ALA A 62 -10.75 4.63 -5.97
N GLN A 63 -11.08 4.63 -4.67
CA GLN A 63 -10.24 5.24 -3.64
C GLN A 63 -8.90 4.54 -3.48
N LEU A 64 -8.89 3.20 -3.45
CA LEU A 64 -7.66 2.40 -3.45
C LEU A 64 -6.79 2.71 -4.68
N GLY A 65 -7.40 2.88 -5.87
CA GLY A 65 -6.69 3.28 -7.08
C GLY A 65 -5.99 4.64 -6.94
N VAL A 66 -6.65 5.64 -6.34
CA VAL A 66 -6.05 6.95 -6.06
C VAL A 66 -4.87 6.82 -5.09
N TRP A 67 -5.02 5.99 -4.04
CA TRP A 67 -3.96 5.78 -3.06
C TRP A 67 -2.75 5.07 -3.66
N LEU A 68 -2.99 4.04 -4.47
CA LEU A 68 -1.95 3.33 -5.21
C LEU A 68 -1.20 4.25 -6.15
N ALA A 69 -1.91 5.05 -6.95
CA ALA A 69 -1.27 6.00 -7.88
C ALA A 69 -0.39 7.02 -7.13
N ALA A 70 -0.86 7.54 -5.99
CA ALA A 70 -0.08 8.45 -5.16
C ALA A 70 1.16 7.76 -4.55
N TRP A 71 1.00 6.54 -4.04
CA TRP A 71 2.09 5.78 -3.43
C TRP A 71 3.16 5.39 -4.46
N TYR A 72 2.77 4.80 -5.60
CA TYR A 72 3.71 4.46 -6.67
C TYR A 72 4.41 5.71 -7.21
N GLY A 73 3.68 6.82 -7.40
CA GLY A 73 4.28 8.09 -7.82
C GLY A 73 5.34 8.64 -6.86
N ARG A 74 5.28 8.28 -5.57
CA ARG A 74 6.30 8.62 -4.57
C ARG A 74 7.45 7.63 -4.56
N VAL A 75 7.14 6.33 -4.63
CA VAL A 75 8.14 5.25 -4.68
C VAL A 75 9.02 5.36 -5.92
N THR A 76 8.46 5.64 -7.10
CA THR A 76 9.24 5.87 -8.33
C THR A 76 10.22 7.04 -8.22
N LYS A 77 9.84 8.12 -7.53
CA LYS A 77 10.71 9.29 -7.31
C LYS A 77 11.77 9.05 -6.23
N PHE A 78 11.47 8.16 -5.28
CA PHE A 78 12.36 7.78 -4.19
C PHE A 78 13.39 6.72 -4.59
N ALA A 79 13.00 5.82 -5.51
CA ALA A 79 13.86 4.78 -6.03
C ALA A 79 15.14 5.38 -6.64
N PRO A 80 16.29 4.70 -6.53
CA PRO A 80 17.51 5.15 -7.19
C PRO A 80 17.24 5.34 -8.69
N LEU A 81 17.76 6.41 -9.29
CA LEU A 81 17.78 6.53 -10.73
C LEU A 81 18.47 5.28 -11.32
N PRO A 82 17.95 4.69 -12.41
CA PRO A 82 18.59 3.55 -13.04
C PRO A 82 20.07 3.88 -13.28
N SER A 83 20.94 2.96 -12.91
CA SER A 83 22.36 3.01 -13.29
C SER A 83 22.45 3.21 -14.80
N GLU A 84 23.47 3.91 -15.30
CA GLU A 84 23.71 4.06 -16.75
C GLU A 84 23.89 2.72 -17.51
N ASP A 85 23.95 1.61 -16.77
CA ASP A 85 23.95 0.26 -17.31
C ASP A 85 22.56 -0.09 -17.91
N PRO A 86 22.43 -0.24 -19.26
CA PRO A 86 21.14 -0.33 -19.97
C PRO A 86 20.29 -1.58 -19.69
N GLY A 87 20.62 -2.38 -18.67
CA GLY A 87 19.94 -3.64 -18.33
C GLY A 87 19.37 -3.72 -16.91
N THR A 88 19.62 -2.74 -16.05
CA THR A 88 19.12 -2.77 -14.66
C THR A 88 17.72 -2.20 -14.57
N LEU A 89 16.70 -3.06 -14.69
CA LEU A 89 15.32 -2.68 -14.41
C LEU A 89 15.16 -2.35 -12.91
N VAL A 90 14.67 -1.14 -12.62
CA VAL A 90 14.26 -0.77 -11.26
C VAL A 90 12.90 -1.41 -11.01
N ASN A 91 12.89 -2.63 -10.47
CA ASN A 91 11.65 -3.29 -10.07
C ASN A 91 11.10 -2.60 -8.81
N LEU A 92 10.00 -1.88 -8.97
CA LEU A 92 9.28 -1.33 -7.82
C LEU A 92 8.65 -2.47 -7.01
N PRO A 93 8.61 -2.39 -5.67
CA PRO A 93 7.96 -3.39 -4.85
C PRO A 93 6.47 -3.45 -5.16
N PHE A 94 5.89 -4.65 -5.15
CA PHE A 94 4.44 -4.78 -5.15
C PHE A 94 3.86 -4.37 -3.81
N LEU A 95 2.60 -3.92 -3.82
CA LEU A 95 1.89 -3.46 -2.64
C LEU A 95 0.61 -4.28 -2.42
N PRO A 96 0.48 -5.03 -1.32
CA PRO A 96 -0.78 -5.62 -0.90
C PRO A 96 -1.82 -4.56 -0.56
N VAL A 97 -3.07 -4.80 -0.95
CA VAL A 97 -4.19 -3.89 -0.71
C VAL A 97 -5.42 -4.68 -0.25
N LEU A 98 -6.04 -4.21 0.82
CA LEU A 98 -7.24 -4.79 1.41
C LEU A 98 -8.46 -3.93 1.08
N LEU A 99 -9.52 -4.56 0.59
CA LEU A 99 -10.85 -3.97 0.52
C LEU A 99 -11.78 -4.76 1.44
N VAL A 100 -12.22 -4.10 2.52
CA VAL A 100 -13.11 -4.69 3.51
C VAL A 100 -14.54 -4.24 3.23
N LEU A 101 -15.43 -5.19 2.95
CA LEU A 101 -16.83 -4.95 2.63
C LEU A 101 -17.70 -5.67 3.65
N CYS A 102 -18.20 -4.91 4.63
CA CYS A 102 -18.87 -5.45 5.81
C CYS A 102 -17.98 -6.50 6.50
N GLU A 103 -18.40 -7.76 6.53
CA GLU A 103 -17.65 -8.90 7.07
C GLU A 103 -16.58 -9.48 6.13
N ASN A 104 -16.62 -9.16 4.84
CA ASN A 104 -15.79 -9.81 3.82
C ASN A 104 -14.49 -9.04 3.58
N TRP A 105 -13.38 -9.77 3.41
CA TRP A 105 -12.06 -9.20 3.22
C TRP A 105 -11.48 -9.68 1.89
N GLU A 106 -11.32 -8.74 0.97
CA GLU A 106 -10.73 -8.97 -0.34
C GLU A 106 -9.27 -8.51 -0.35
N LEU A 107 -8.33 -9.40 -0.67
CA LEU A 107 -6.92 -9.06 -0.83
C LEU A 107 -6.57 -8.92 -2.32
N TYR A 108 -5.92 -7.81 -2.65
CA TYR A 108 -5.37 -7.51 -3.96
C TYR A 108 -3.86 -7.28 -3.85
N PHE A 109 -3.17 -7.41 -4.98
CA PHE A 109 -1.76 -7.07 -5.11
C PHE A 109 -1.59 -6.11 -6.27
N ALA A 110 -1.05 -4.93 -5.99
CA ALA A 110 -0.70 -3.95 -7.01
C ALA A 110 0.79 -4.07 -7.34
N PHE A 111 1.17 -4.10 -8.61
CA PHE A 111 2.57 -4.15 -9.05
C PHE A 111 2.79 -3.19 -10.22
N ASP A 112 4.01 -2.69 -10.32
CA ASP A 112 4.45 -1.89 -11.46
C ASP A 112 4.71 -2.78 -12.67
N ARG A 113 4.10 -2.45 -13.80
CA ARG A 113 4.31 -3.11 -15.07
C ARG A 113 4.68 -2.06 -16.12
N GLU A 114 5.96 -1.69 -16.11
CA GLU A 114 6.62 -0.75 -17.02
C GLU A 114 6.03 0.67 -17.05
N SER A 115 4.80 0.81 -17.54
CA SER A 115 4.10 2.09 -17.70
C SER A 115 2.76 2.17 -16.96
N GLU A 116 2.29 1.06 -16.39
CA GLU A 116 1.02 0.99 -15.67
C GLU A 116 1.12 0.24 -14.35
N VAL A 117 0.31 0.65 -13.37
CA VAL A 117 0.12 -0.11 -12.14
C VAL A 117 -1.00 -1.09 -12.39
N GLU A 118 -0.68 -2.38 -12.40
CA GLU A 118 -1.65 -3.46 -12.52
C GLU A 118 -2.07 -3.94 -11.12
N VAL A 119 -3.36 -4.27 -10.95
CA VAL A 119 -3.92 -4.75 -9.68
C VAL A 119 -4.57 -6.12 -9.89
N CYS A 120 -3.99 -7.15 -9.28
CA CYS A 120 -4.48 -8.53 -9.35
C CYS A 120 -5.30 -8.89 -8.11
N GLY A 121 -6.40 -9.63 -8.31
CA GLY A 121 -7.29 -10.11 -7.25
C GLY A 121 -8.78 -10.05 -7.64
N PRO A 122 -9.71 -10.23 -6.69
CA PRO A 122 -9.45 -10.48 -5.27
C PRO A 122 -9.05 -11.93 -4.97
N LEU A 123 -8.18 -12.09 -3.98
CA LEU A 123 -8.01 -13.34 -3.25
C LEU A 123 -8.93 -13.33 -2.02
N GLU A 124 -9.68 -14.42 -1.84
CA GLU A 124 -10.50 -14.65 -0.64
C GLU A 124 -9.61 -15.08 0.53
N ILE A 125 -9.50 -14.22 1.54
CA ILE A 125 -8.56 -14.41 2.67
C ILE A 125 -9.26 -14.73 4.00
N GLY A 126 -10.58 -14.86 3.98
CA GLY A 126 -11.40 -15.08 5.18
C GLY A 126 -12.42 -13.96 5.38
N SER A 127 -13.16 -14.04 6.48
CA SER A 127 -14.18 -13.06 6.83
C SER A 127 -14.37 -13.01 8.35
N THR A 128 -14.98 -11.95 8.85
CA THR A 128 -15.34 -11.84 10.27
C THR A 128 -16.72 -12.42 10.59
N ALA A 129 -17.39 -13.06 9.62
CA ALA A 129 -18.72 -13.64 9.79
C ALA A 129 -18.73 -14.92 10.64
N THR A 130 -17.61 -15.64 10.65
CA THR A 130 -17.47 -16.92 11.35
C THR A 130 -16.15 -16.99 12.08
N VAL A 131 -16.07 -17.85 13.10
CA VAL A 131 -14.83 -18.08 13.87
C VAL A 131 -13.73 -18.65 12.97
N ASP A 132 -14.06 -19.64 12.13
CA ASP A 132 -13.12 -20.23 11.17
C ASP A 132 -12.59 -19.18 10.17
N GLY A 133 -13.51 -18.41 9.57
CA GLY A 133 -13.15 -17.29 8.69
C GLY A 133 -12.25 -16.26 9.36
N SER A 134 -12.48 -15.98 10.65
CA SER A 134 -11.69 -15.03 11.42
C SER A 134 -10.28 -15.53 11.70
N TYR A 135 -10.10 -16.84 11.96
CA TYR A 135 -8.78 -17.43 12.12
C TYR A 135 -8.00 -17.46 10.80
N ARG A 136 -8.67 -17.75 9.69
CA ARG A 136 -8.05 -17.64 8.35
C ARG A 136 -7.62 -16.21 8.06
N LEU A 137 -8.48 -15.23 8.32
CA LEU A 137 -8.17 -13.82 8.16
C LEU A 137 -6.98 -13.41 9.03
N LEU A 138 -6.97 -13.78 10.31
CA LEU A 138 -5.87 -13.50 11.22
C LEU A 138 -4.55 -14.10 10.75
N ALA A 139 -4.57 -15.32 10.21
CA ALA A 139 -3.37 -15.96 9.66
C ALA A 139 -2.82 -15.15 8.47
N VAL A 140 -3.67 -14.69 7.57
CA VAL A 140 -3.25 -13.87 6.42
C VAL A 140 -2.75 -12.49 6.88
N LEU A 141 -3.42 -11.82 7.81
CA LEU A 141 -2.97 -10.52 8.34
C LEU A 141 -1.59 -10.63 9.01
N ARG A 142 -1.29 -11.74 9.68
CA ARG A 142 0.05 -12.00 10.23
C ARG A 142 1.12 -12.17 9.14
N LEU A 143 0.78 -12.83 8.03
CA LEU A 143 1.68 -12.94 6.89
C LEU A 143 1.94 -11.57 6.26
N LEU A 144 0.89 -10.75 6.09
CA LEU A 144 1.00 -9.39 5.57
C LEU A 144 1.82 -8.48 6.50
N ALA A 145 1.70 -8.64 7.82
CA ALA A 145 2.49 -7.87 8.77
C ALA A 145 4.00 -8.21 8.75
N GLY A 146 4.36 -9.40 8.29
CA GLY A 146 5.77 -9.83 8.12
C GLY A 146 6.31 -9.67 6.69
N TRP A 147 5.53 -9.07 5.79
CA TRP A 147 5.91 -8.88 4.38
C TRP A 147 6.97 -7.78 4.18
N GLY A 148 7.05 -6.83 5.10
CA GLY A 148 7.89 -5.62 5.02
C GLY A 148 9.16 -5.68 5.84
#